data_AF-A0A117LDB7-F1
#
_entry.id   AF-A0A117LDB7-F1
#
_cell.length_a   1.000
_cell.length_b   1.000
_cell.length_c   1.000
_cell.angle_alpha   90.00
_cell.angle_beta   90.00
_cell.angle_gamma   90.00
#
_symmetry.space_group_name_H-M   'P 1'
#
loop_
_entity.id
_entity.type
_entity.pdbx_description
1 polymer ?
#
loop_
_entity_poly.entity_id
_entity_poly.type
_entity_poly.pdbx_seq_one_letter_code
_entity_poly.pdbx_strand_id
1 'polypeptide(L)'
;MKTLHKIIIGDSRCMNEVADESVHLVITSPPYWQLKDYGNEKQIGFNDTYEEYINNLNLVWNECHRVLHRGCRLCINIGDQFARSAYYGRYKVIPIRTEIIKFCETVGFDYMGAIIWQKVTTCHTTGGATVMGSFPYPRNGIVKLDYEFILIFKKYGVAPTVNSDIKEQSKLTQEEWNQYFYGHWNFPGEKQNKHLAMFPEELPKRLIKMFSFVGDTVLDPFLGSGTTSLAAKNMNRNSIGYEINEKFLPVIKEKVGAKQLTIFQEATFDIIKQRELNMNFEENINKLPYIFKDPVKFDKKIDPKKLKFGSKIDESPSEREKYYVVKEIISPELLILNNGLKIKLLGIKENLEKREEAIKFLEQRVIGKKVFMRVDTIKHDKENNILCYLYLWNKTFLNAHLIKNNLVDVDTTFNYKYKSKFLNLQNHTVQGEKA
;
A
#
# COMPACT_ATOMS: atom_id res chain seq x y z
N MET A 1 6.29 -34.43 15.54
CA MET A 1 4.83 -34.59 15.44
C MET A 1 4.44 -34.23 14.01
N LYS A 2 3.56 -34.99 13.36
CA LYS A 2 3.14 -34.69 11.99
C LYS A 2 2.17 -33.50 11.98
N THR A 3 2.43 -32.47 11.17
CA THR A 3 1.55 -31.30 11.06
C THR A 3 0.85 -31.23 9.72
N LEU A 4 -0.36 -30.68 9.72
CA LEU A 4 -1.21 -30.47 8.55
C LEU A 4 -1.35 -28.98 8.26
N HIS A 5 -1.11 -28.60 7.01
CA HIS A 5 -1.14 -27.22 6.55
C HIS A 5 -2.02 -27.09 5.32
N LYS A 6 -3.13 -26.35 5.42
CA LYS A 6 -4.03 -26.07 4.30
C LYS A 6 -3.73 -24.68 3.73
N ILE A 7 -3.44 -24.60 2.44
CA ILE A 7 -3.30 -23.36 1.68
C ILE A 7 -4.50 -23.26 0.75
N ILE A 8 -5.37 -22.29 1.02
CA ILE A 8 -6.60 -22.09 0.26
C ILE A 8 -6.41 -20.88 -0.63
N ILE A 9 -6.45 -21.10 -1.95
CA ILE A 9 -6.51 -20.02 -2.93
C ILE A 9 -7.97 -19.62 -3.08
N GLY A 10 -8.36 -18.50 -2.45
CA GLY A 10 -9.75 -18.13 -2.27
C GLY A 10 -9.94 -16.81 -1.51
N ASP A 11 -11.19 -16.41 -1.36
CA ASP A 11 -11.62 -15.18 -0.72
C ASP A 11 -12.03 -15.43 0.74
N SER A 12 -11.28 -14.84 1.68
CA SER A 12 -11.50 -15.03 3.11
C SER A 12 -12.77 -14.35 3.67
N ARG A 13 -13.50 -13.58 2.85
CA ARG A 13 -14.86 -13.12 3.21
C ARG A 13 -15.87 -14.27 3.30
N CYS A 14 -15.50 -15.46 2.80
CA CYS A 14 -16.30 -16.67 2.90
C CYS A 14 -15.36 -17.87 3.09
N MET A 15 -15.33 -18.46 4.28
CA MET A 15 -14.41 -19.55 4.63
C MET A 15 -15.13 -20.91 4.69
N ASN A 16 -15.85 -21.29 3.64
CA ASN A 16 -16.63 -22.54 3.58
C ASN A 16 -15.77 -23.81 3.74
N GLU A 17 -14.49 -23.73 3.42
CA GLU A 17 -13.53 -24.82 3.56
C GLU A 17 -13.08 -25.03 5.02
N VAL A 18 -13.52 -24.17 5.95
CA VAL A 18 -13.19 -24.23 7.38
C VAL A 18 -14.48 -24.41 8.18
N ALA A 19 -14.50 -25.47 9.00
CA ALA A 19 -15.63 -25.77 9.85
C ALA A 19 -15.79 -24.73 10.97
N ASP A 20 -17.01 -24.61 11.49
CA ASP A 20 -17.30 -23.83 12.68
C ASP A 20 -16.47 -24.35 13.86
N GLU A 21 -15.97 -23.43 14.68
CA GLU A 21 -15.19 -23.75 15.88
C GLU A 21 -14.15 -24.87 15.65
N SER A 22 -13.27 -24.71 14.66
CA SER A 22 -12.20 -25.67 14.34
C SER A 22 -10.79 -25.07 14.43
N VAL A 23 -10.69 -23.75 14.65
CA VAL A 23 -9.42 -23.00 14.72
C VAL A 23 -9.17 -22.58 16.17
N HIS A 24 -7.91 -22.60 16.59
CA HIS A 24 -7.51 -22.32 17.98
C HIS A 24 -6.87 -20.94 18.15
N LEU A 25 -6.35 -20.36 17.06
CA LEU A 25 -5.73 -19.06 17.05
C LEU A 25 -5.82 -18.45 15.64
N VAL A 26 -6.25 -17.20 15.54
CA VAL A 26 -6.14 -16.44 14.27
C VAL A 26 -5.03 -15.42 14.41
N ILE A 27 -4.09 -15.38 13.48
CA ILE A 27 -3.04 -14.35 13.40
C ILE A 27 -3.00 -13.82 11.98
N THR A 28 -3.11 -12.51 11.83
CA THR A 28 -3.10 -11.91 10.50
C THR A 28 -2.70 -10.45 10.50
N SER A 29 -2.50 -9.92 9.30
CA SER A 29 -2.39 -8.50 9.01
C SER A 29 -3.27 -8.22 7.78
N PRO A 30 -4.36 -7.44 7.91
CA PRO A 30 -5.20 -7.15 6.77
C PRO A 30 -4.44 -6.34 5.71
N PRO A 31 -4.89 -6.39 4.44
CA PRO A 31 -4.32 -5.56 3.39
C PRO A 31 -4.48 -4.08 3.76
N TYR A 32 -3.41 -3.29 3.62
CA TYR A 32 -3.43 -1.86 3.96
C TYR A 32 -4.25 -1.08 2.92
N TRP A 33 -5.22 -0.28 3.38
CA TRP A 33 -6.13 0.51 2.53
C TRP A 33 -5.35 1.42 1.56
N GLN A 34 -5.61 1.29 0.25
CA GLN A 34 -4.96 2.03 -0.84
C GLN A 34 -3.42 2.02 -0.89
N LEU A 35 -2.73 1.27 -0.03
CA LEU A 35 -1.26 1.34 0.06
C LEU A 35 -0.58 0.38 -0.92
N LYS A 36 -1.22 -0.75 -1.22
CA LYS A 36 -0.67 -1.80 -2.08
C LYS A 36 -1.73 -2.35 -3.03
N ASP A 37 -1.32 -2.55 -4.27
CA ASP A 37 -2.06 -3.34 -5.25
C ASP A 37 -1.43 -4.74 -5.28
N TYR A 38 -2.19 -5.73 -4.83
CA TYR A 38 -1.81 -7.14 -4.82
C TYR A 38 -2.18 -7.83 -6.14
N GLY A 39 -2.65 -7.10 -7.17
CA GLY A 39 -2.85 -7.62 -8.52
C GLY A 39 -4.06 -8.54 -8.68
N ASN A 40 -5.09 -8.37 -7.85
CA ASN A 40 -6.37 -9.07 -7.94
C ASN A 40 -7.52 -8.05 -7.82
N GLU A 41 -8.45 -8.04 -8.77
CA GLU A 41 -9.58 -7.10 -8.79
C GLU A 41 -10.54 -7.28 -7.60
N LYS A 42 -10.58 -8.48 -7.00
CA LYS A 42 -11.42 -8.80 -5.84
C LYS A 42 -10.73 -8.52 -4.49
N GLN A 43 -9.50 -7.99 -4.49
CA GLN A 43 -8.76 -7.70 -3.26
C GLN A 43 -9.49 -6.67 -2.38
N ILE A 44 -9.37 -6.79 -1.06
CA ILE A 44 -9.89 -5.79 -0.12
C ILE A 44 -8.89 -4.63 -0.03
N GLY A 45 -9.37 -3.40 -0.22
CA GLY A 45 -8.70 -2.15 0.15
C GLY A 45 -8.08 -1.33 -0.97
N PHE A 46 -7.59 -1.91 -2.06
CA PHE A 46 -7.12 -1.11 -3.21
C PHE A 46 -8.33 -0.69 -4.05
N ASN A 47 -8.46 0.60 -4.38
CA ASN A 47 -9.62 1.24 -5.02
C ASN A 47 -10.93 1.30 -4.22
N ASP A 48 -11.01 0.64 -3.07
CA ASP A 48 -12.14 0.78 -2.15
C ASP A 48 -12.18 2.18 -1.52
N THR A 49 -13.39 2.68 -1.29
CA THR A 49 -13.62 3.73 -0.29
C THR A 49 -13.24 3.22 1.10
N TYR A 50 -13.03 4.14 2.05
CA TYR A 50 -12.73 3.72 3.43
C TYR A 50 -13.89 2.91 4.03
N GLU A 51 -15.12 3.28 3.67
CA GLU A 51 -16.34 2.59 4.06
C GLU A 51 -16.39 1.15 3.53
N GLU A 52 -16.21 0.96 2.23
CA GLU A 52 -16.17 -0.36 1.60
C GLU A 52 -15.04 -1.22 2.17
N TYR A 53 -13.86 -0.65 2.39
CA TYR A 53 -12.71 -1.35 2.96
C TYR A 53 -13.03 -1.92 4.35
N ILE A 54 -13.53 -1.10 5.27
CA ILE A 54 -13.87 -1.54 6.64
C ILE A 54 -14.97 -2.59 6.61
N ASN A 55 -16.04 -2.37 5.83
CA ASN A 55 -17.15 -3.31 5.78
C ASN A 55 -16.77 -4.66 5.14
N ASN A 56 -15.85 -4.68 4.17
CA ASN A 56 -15.30 -5.92 3.64
C ASN A 56 -14.41 -6.66 4.65
N LEU A 57 -13.60 -5.94 5.45
CA LEU A 57 -12.87 -6.55 6.56
C LEU A 57 -13.81 -7.16 7.61
N ASN A 58 -14.92 -6.50 7.89
CA ASN A 58 -15.92 -6.98 8.85
C ASN A 58 -16.52 -8.34 8.46
N LEU A 59 -16.70 -8.62 7.16
CA LEU A 59 -17.08 -9.96 6.69
C LEU A 59 -16.05 -11.02 7.08
N VAL A 60 -14.76 -10.71 6.95
CA VAL A 60 -13.66 -11.61 7.33
C VAL A 60 -13.63 -11.81 8.84
N TRP A 61 -13.81 -10.74 9.63
CA TRP A 61 -13.86 -10.84 11.09
C TRP A 61 -15.06 -11.66 11.58
N ASN A 62 -16.19 -11.58 10.89
CA ASN A 62 -17.36 -12.40 11.15
C ASN A 62 -17.06 -13.90 10.90
N GLU A 63 -16.37 -14.22 9.81
CA GLU A 63 -15.92 -15.59 9.53
C GLU A 63 -14.87 -16.06 10.55
N CYS A 64 -13.94 -15.21 10.95
CA CYS A 64 -13.00 -15.50 12.04
C CYS A 64 -13.73 -15.83 13.36
N HIS A 65 -14.81 -15.11 13.68
CA HIS A 65 -15.63 -15.42 14.85
C HIS A 65 -16.30 -16.80 14.75
N ARG A 66 -16.84 -17.15 13.57
CA ARG A 66 -17.48 -18.45 13.32
C ARG A 66 -16.51 -19.61 13.49
N VAL A 67 -15.35 -19.55 12.84
CA VAL A 67 -14.39 -20.68 12.77
C VAL A 67 -13.52 -20.84 14.02
N LEU A 68 -13.36 -19.79 14.84
CA LEU A 68 -12.55 -19.84 16.05
C LEU A 68 -13.29 -20.58 17.18
N HIS A 69 -12.60 -21.46 17.90
CA HIS A 69 -13.11 -22.04 19.13
C HIS A 69 -13.43 -20.96 20.16
N ARG A 70 -14.41 -21.24 21.01
CA ARG A 70 -14.69 -20.39 22.18
C ARG A 70 -13.48 -20.36 23.10
N GLY A 71 -13.25 -19.24 23.79
CA GLY A 71 -12.10 -19.05 24.67
C GLY A 71 -10.75 -18.84 23.98
N CYS A 72 -10.67 -19.06 22.67
CA CYS A 72 -9.48 -18.84 21.84
C CYS A 72 -9.38 -17.39 21.34
N ARG A 73 -8.27 -17.05 20.67
CA ARG A 73 -7.92 -15.65 20.37
C ARG A 73 -7.80 -15.33 18.87
N LEU A 74 -8.14 -14.08 18.55
CA LEU A 74 -7.92 -13.43 17.27
C LEU A 74 -6.90 -12.30 17.48
N CYS A 75 -5.79 -12.36 16.76
CA CYS A 75 -4.71 -11.39 16.83
C CYS A 75 -4.53 -10.69 15.48
N ILE A 76 -4.67 -9.37 15.45
CA ILE A 76 -4.64 -8.58 14.21
C ILE A 76 -3.52 -7.55 14.29
N ASN A 77 -2.50 -7.68 13.44
CA ASN A 77 -1.49 -6.64 13.25
C ASN A 77 -2.00 -5.57 12.29
N ILE A 78 -2.15 -4.33 12.75
CA ILE A 78 -2.62 -3.21 11.95
C ILE A 78 -1.91 -1.91 12.33
N GLY A 79 -1.48 -1.15 11.33
CA GLY A 79 -1.04 0.23 11.48
C GLY A 79 -2.15 1.22 11.15
N ASP A 80 -2.30 2.26 11.97
CA ASP A 80 -3.12 3.42 11.60
C ASP A 80 -2.45 4.14 10.41
N GLN A 81 -3.26 4.61 9.46
CA GLN A 81 -2.73 5.09 8.19
C GLN A 81 -2.72 6.61 8.12
N PHE A 82 -1.60 7.18 7.68
CA PHE A 82 -1.53 8.61 7.39
C PHE A 82 -2.20 8.92 6.05
N ALA A 83 -3.34 9.61 6.09
CA ALA A 83 -4.02 10.11 4.92
C ALA A 83 -3.48 11.49 4.53
N ARG A 84 -2.98 11.58 3.29
CA ARG A 84 -2.49 12.84 2.73
C ARG A 84 -3.65 13.77 2.40
N SER A 85 -3.37 15.08 2.39
CA SER A 85 -4.36 16.12 2.03
C SER A 85 -5.02 15.92 0.67
N ALA A 86 -4.37 15.21 -0.26
CA ALA A 86 -4.93 14.82 -1.54
C ALA A 86 -6.25 14.01 -1.44
N TYR A 87 -6.46 13.29 -0.34
CA TYR A 87 -7.61 12.40 -0.14
C TYR A 87 -8.76 13.03 0.66
N TYR A 88 -8.44 13.82 1.69
CA TYR A 88 -9.43 14.39 2.62
C TYR A 88 -9.43 15.93 2.66
N GLY A 89 -8.71 16.59 1.76
CA GLY A 89 -8.45 18.03 1.80
C GLY A 89 -7.57 18.50 2.97
N ARG A 90 -7.21 17.58 3.88
CA ARG A 90 -6.38 17.81 5.07
C ARG A 90 -5.54 16.58 5.40
N TYR A 91 -4.45 16.78 6.13
CA TYR A 91 -3.70 15.68 6.73
C TYR A 91 -4.47 15.12 7.92
N LYS A 92 -4.61 13.79 7.98
CA LYS A 92 -5.30 13.09 9.06
C LYS A 92 -4.71 11.70 9.22
N VAL A 93 -4.63 11.20 10.44
CA VAL A 93 -4.40 9.77 10.72
C VAL A 93 -5.77 9.08 10.72
N ILE A 94 -5.90 8.02 9.92
CA ILE A 94 -7.09 7.18 9.88
C ILE A 94 -6.92 6.08 10.93
N PRO A 95 -7.77 6.08 11.98
CA PRO A 95 -7.64 5.13 13.07
C PRO A 95 -8.30 3.80 12.72
N ILE A 96 -7.77 3.07 11.72
CA ILE A 96 -8.32 1.80 11.21
C ILE A 96 -8.56 0.82 12.36
N ARG A 97 -7.64 0.76 13.32
CA ARG A 97 -7.76 -0.13 14.49
C ARG A 97 -9.05 0.07 15.27
N THR A 98 -9.59 1.29 15.32
CA THR A 98 -10.75 1.63 16.15
C THR A 98 -12.01 1.01 15.58
N GLU A 99 -12.15 1.04 14.24
CA GLU A 99 -13.30 0.42 13.57
C GLU A 99 -13.24 -1.11 13.66
N ILE A 100 -12.03 -1.70 13.59
CA ILE A 100 -11.83 -3.14 13.82
C ILE A 100 -12.25 -3.51 15.25
N ILE A 101 -11.77 -2.78 16.27
CA ILE A 101 -12.15 -3.03 17.67
C ILE A 101 -13.66 -2.97 17.84
N LYS A 102 -14.29 -1.91 17.32
CA LYS A 102 -15.73 -1.71 17.45
C LYS A 102 -16.54 -2.84 16.81
N PHE A 103 -16.16 -3.28 15.60
CA PHE A 103 -16.83 -4.41 14.95
C PHE A 103 -16.62 -5.72 15.71
N CYS A 104 -15.38 -6.02 16.11
CA CYS A 104 -15.06 -7.26 16.84
C CYS A 104 -15.81 -7.36 18.18
N GLU A 105 -15.89 -6.28 18.95
CA GLU A 105 -16.72 -6.19 20.16
C GLU A 105 -18.20 -6.47 19.84
N THR A 106 -18.71 -5.88 18.77
CA THR A 106 -20.12 -6.03 18.38
C THR A 106 -20.47 -7.47 17.96
N VAL A 107 -19.54 -8.19 17.30
CA VAL A 107 -19.77 -9.56 16.83
C VAL A 107 -19.61 -10.63 17.93
N GLY A 108 -19.13 -10.25 19.12
CA GLY A 108 -19.03 -11.14 20.29
C GLY A 108 -17.60 -11.52 20.70
N PHE A 109 -16.59 -10.76 20.27
CA PHE A 109 -15.26 -10.84 20.86
C PHE A 109 -15.11 -9.91 22.06
N ASP A 110 -14.34 -10.34 23.05
CA ASP A 110 -13.83 -9.49 24.12
C ASP A 110 -12.47 -8.90 23.71
N TYR A 111 -12.33 -7.58 23.69
CA TYR A 111 -11.07 -6.88 23.47
C TYR A 111 -10.18 -7.00 24.70
N MET A 112 -9.04 -7.66 24.52
CA MET A 112 -8.08 -7.95 25.58
C MET A 112 -6.95 -6.91 25.67
N GLY A 113 -7.01 -5.85 24.86
CA GLY A 113 -5.94 -4.86 24.71
C GLY A 113 -5.14 -5.02 23.42
N ALA A 114 -4.03 -4.30 23.33
CA ALA A 114 -3.13 -4.34 22.19
C ALA A 114 -1.67 -4.30 22.63
N ILE A 115 -0.82 -4.95 21.84
CA ILE A 115 0.64 -4.81 21.95
C ILE A 115 1.08 -3.77 20.92
N ILE A 116 1.92 -2.83 21.34
CA ILE A 116 2.53 -1.84 20.45
C ILE A 116 3.82 -2.45 19.90
N TRP A 117 3.82 -2.76 18.60
CA TRP A 117 5.02 -3.22 17.91
C TRP A 117 5.77 -2.03 17.31
N GLN A 118 6.88 -1.67 17.94
CA GLN A 118 7.79 -0.64 17.47
C GLN A 118 8.71 -1.21 16.37
N LYS A 119 8.63 -0.61 15.17
CA LYS A 119 9.48 -0.99 14.05
C LYS A 119 10.79 -0.23 14.13
N VAL A 120 11.91 -0.95 14.23
CA VAL A 120 13.23 -0.32 14.18
C VAL A 120 13.44 0.30 12.80
N THR A 121 13.64 1.63 12.74
CA THR A 121 13.45 2.50 11.56
C THR A 121 14.53 2.42 10.46
N THR A 122 15.37 1.40 10.42
CA THR A 122 16.34 1.21 9.31
C THR A 122 15.67 0.72 8.02
N CYS A 123 14.39 0.36 8.08
CA CYS A 123 13.60 -0.04 6.92
C CYS A 123 12.89 1.17 6.29
N HIS A 124 13.12 1.42 5.00
CA HIS A 124 12.35 2.35 4.18
C HIS A 124 10.89 1.87 4.05
N THR A 125 10.11 1.97 5.12
CA THR A 125 8.67 1.76 5.07
C THR A 125 8.06 2.92 4.28
N THR A 126 7.40 2.60 3.17
CA THR A 126 6.61 3.53 2.37
C THR A 126 5.54 4.19 3.23
N GLY A 127 5.85 5.36 3.81
CA GLY A 127 4.82 6.20 4.45
C GLY A 127 5.20 7.03 5.67
N GLY A 128 6.38 6.89 6.29
CA GLY A 128 6.59 7.54 7.60
C GLY A 128 8.01 7.85 8.04
N ALA A 129 9.01 7.88 7.15
CA ALA A 129 10.40 7.97 7.61
C ALA A 129 10.81 9.37 8.15
N THR A 130 10.22 10.44 7.64
CA THR A 130 10.55 11.84 7.99
C THR A 130 9.45 12.49 8.83
N VAL A 131 9.83 13.15 9.93
CA VAL A 131 8.91 14.00 10.71
C VAL A 131 8.35 15.06 9.77
N MET A 132 7.03 15.04 9.58
CA MET A 132 6.34 15.99 8.71
C MET A 132 6.01 17.25 9.52
N GLY A 133 6.16 18.43 8.92
CA GLY A 133 5.89 19.69 9.60
C GLY A 133 6.89 20.79 9.19
N SER A 134 6.76 21.95 9.81
CA SER A 134 7.58 23.12 9.51
C SER A 134 8.84 23.15 10.37
N PHE A 135 9.83 22.27 10.14
CA PHE A 135 11.08 22.32 10.92
C PHE A 135 11.78 23.69 10.77
N PRO A 136 12.30 24.31 11.86
CA PRO A 136 12.30 23.87 13.27
C PRO A 136 11.06 24.33 14.09
N TYR A 137 10.08 24.98 13.47
CA TYR A 137 8.87 25.51 14.10
C TYR A 137 7.86 24.41 14.49
N PRO A 138 7.54 24.24 15.79
CA PRO A 138 6.92 23.01 16.29
C PRO A 138 5.41 22.87 16.04
N ARG A 139 4.67 23.96 15.77
CA ARG A 139 3.19 23.97 15.82
C ARG A 139 2.51 22.97 14.87
N ASN A 140 3.13 22.73 13.70
CA ASN A 140 2.57 21.85 12.67
C ASN A 140 3.32 20.51 12.55
N GLY A 141 4.13 20.16 13.55
CA GLY A 141 4.83 18.87 13.60
C GLY A 141 3.83 17.71 13.72
N ILE A 142 4.01 16.68 12.89
CA ILE A 142 3.22 15.46 12.90
C ILE A 142 4.10 14.34 13.46
N VAL A 143 3.59 13.66 14.48
CA VAL A 143 4.26 12.53 15.12
C VAL A 143 4.49 11.42 14.10
N LYS A 144 5.69 10.85 14.13
CA LYS A 144 6.07 9.72 13.28
C LYS A 144 5.26 8.49 13.70
N LEU A 145 4.62 7.84 12.73
CA LEU A 145 3.97 6.53 12.93
C LEU A 145 4.96 5.43 12.57
N ASP A 146 5.84 5.09 13.51
CA ASP A 146 6.85 4.03 13.37
C ASP A 146 6.53 2.77 14.20
N TYR A 147 5.27 2.62 14.58
CA TYR A 147 4.74 1.48 15.29
C TYR A 147 3.44 0.98 14.66
N GLU A 148 3.11 -0.28 14.92
CA GLU A 148 1.83 -0.91 14.59
C GLU A 148 1.20 -1.50 15.85
N PHE A 149 -0.10 -1.76 15.79
CA PHE A 149 -0.85 -2.38 16.87
C PHE A 149 -1.10 -3.84 16.55
N ILE A 150 -0.79 -4.71 17.51
CA ILE A 150 -1.25 -6.10 17.51
C ILE A 150 -2.46 -6.14 18.44
N LEU A 151 -3.65 -6.03 17.86
CA LEU A 151 -4.92 -6.12 18.58
C LEU A 151 -5.16 -7.56 19.03
N ILE A 152 -5.62 -7.74 20.27
CA ILE A 152 -5.89 -9.07 20.83
C ILE A 152 -7.36 -9.13 21.22
N PHE A 153 -8.04 -10.11 20.67
CA PHE A 153 -9.45 -10.40 20.94
C PHE A 153 -9.60 -11.83 21.43
N LYS A 154 -10.56 -12.08 22.32
CA LYS A 154 -10.91 -13.41 22.81
C LYS A 154 -12.37 -13.70 22.44
N LYS A 155 -12.66 -14.87 21.83
CA LYS A 155 -14.04 -15.27 21.59
C LYS A 155 -14.67 -15.71 22.91
N TYR A 156 -15.85 -15.17 23.23
CA TYR A 156 -16.50 -15.46 24.51
C TYR A 156 -16.78 -16.97 24.70
N GLY A 157 -16.44 -17.46 25.90
CA GLY A 157 -16.67 -18.85 26.32
C GLY A 157 -15.40 -19.57 26.80
N VAL A 158 -15.48 -20.90 26.83
CA VAL A 158 -14.47 -21.79 27.42
C VAL A 158 -13.61 -22.41 26.33
N ALA A 159 -12.28 -22.36 26.52
CA ALA A 159 -11.31 -22.94 25.60
C ALA A 159 -11.33 -24.47 25.64
N PRO A 160 -10.99 -25.16 24.52
CA PRO A 160 -10.81 -26.60 24.51
C PRO A 160 -9.82 -27.08 25.58
N THR A 161 -10.09 -28.24 26.17
CA THR A 161 -9.20 -28.84 27.17
C THR A 161 -7.98 -29.45 26.50
N VAL A 162 -6.81 -29.29 27.13
CA VAL A 162 -5.52 -29.78 26.61
C VAL A 162 -4.89 -30.76 27.59
N ASN A 163 -4.38 -31.88 27.06
CA ASN A 163 -3.64 -32.90 27.82
C ASN A 163 -2.37 -32.31 28.46
N SER A 164 -1.99 -32.80 29.65
CA SER A 164 -0.76 -32.44 30.36
C SER A 164 0.50 -32.55 29.49
N ASP A 165 0.62 -33.57 28.65
CA ASP A 165 1.81 -33.79 27.84
C ASP A 165 1.97 -32.68 26.78
N ILE A 166 0.85 -32.28 26.17
CA ILE A 166 0.80 -31.18 25.20
C ILE A 166 1.06 -29.84 25.89
N LYS A 167 0.56 -29.65 27.12
CA LYS A 167 0.84 -28.46 27.93
C LYS A 167 2.33 -28.35 28.23
N GLU A 168 2.99 -29.44 28.64
CA GLU A 168 4.43 -29.42 28.92
C GLU A 168 5.25 -29.14 27.64
N GLN A 169 4.87 -29.70 26.49
CA GLN A 169 5.50 -29.40 25.19
C GLN A 169 5.30 -27.95 24.73
N SER A 170 4.33 -27.23 25.30
CA SER A 170 4.00 -25.84 24.95
C SER A 170 4.50 -24.83 25.98
N LYS A 171 5.29 -25.28 26.96
CA LYS A 171 5.79 -24.45 28.05
C LYS A 171 6.68 -23.32 27.52
N LEU A 172 6.49 -22.15 28.11
CA LEU A 172 7.36 -20.99 27.91
C LEU A 172 8.42 -20.96 28.98
N THR A 173 9.61 -20.49 28.63
CA THR A 173 10.60 -20.12 29.65
C THR A 173 10.15 -18.85 30.37
N GLN A 174 10.69 -18.58 31.56
CA GLN A 174 10.40 -17.34 32.29
C GLN A 174 10.80 -16.09 31.48
N GLU A 175 11.89 -16.17 30.74
CA GLU A 175 12.37 -15.11 29.85
C GLU A 175 11.37 -14.83 28.73
N GLU A 176 10.90 -15.89 28.06
CA GLU A 176 9.88 -15.78 27.00
C GLU A 176 8.57 -15.23 27.55
N TRP A 177 8.14 -15.67 28.74
CA TRP A 177 6.94 -15.15 29.39
C TRP A 177 7.06 -13.63 29.63
N ASN A 178 8.15 -13.21 30.25
CA ASN A 178 8.38 -11.80 30.57
C ASN A 178 8.58 -10.94 29.31
N GLN A 179 9.13 -11.52 28.23
CA GLN A 179 9.31 -10.82 26.96
C GLN A 179 8.02 -10.72 26.16
N TYR A 180 7.22 -11.79 26.10
CA TYR A 180 6.08 -11.88 25.20
C TYR A 180 4.83 -11.24 25.78
N PHE A 181 4.60 -11.35 27.10
CA PHE A 181 3.46 -10.74 27.78
C PHE A 181 3.69 -9.27 28.17
N TYR A 182 4.63 -8.59 27.51
CA TYR A 182 4.86 -7.16 27.66
C TYR A 182 4.13 -6.35 26.59
N GLY A 183 3.59 -5.19 26.95
CA GLY A 183 2.76 -4.36 26.05
C GLY A 183 3.50 -3.69 24.90
N HIS A 184 4.84 -3.73 24.89
CA HIS A 184 5.67 -3.11 23.86
C HIS A 184 6.68 -4.12 23.31
N TRP A 185 6.62 -4.37 22.00
CA TRP A 185 7.53 -5.26 21.30
C TRP A 185 8.47 -4.45 20.41
N ASN A 186 9.78 -4.71 20.54
CA ASN A 186 10.81 -4.02 19.77
C ASN A 186 11.60 -5.06 18.95
N PHE A 187 11.32 -5.14 17.65
CA PHE A 187 12.10 -5.91 16.69
C PHE A 187 11.92 -5.33 15.27
N PRO A 188 12.92 -5.45 14.39
CA PRO A 188 12.85 -4.88 13.05
C PRO A 188 11.75 -5.54 12.21
N GLY A 189 11.18 -4.78 11.28
CA GLY A 189 10.33 -5.35 10.23
C GLY A 189 11.15 -6.13 9.21
N GLU A 190 10.47 -6.95 8.40
CA GLU A 190 11.11 -7.65 7.29
C GLU A 190 11.49 -6.71 6.15
N LYS A 191 12.61 -7.01 5.48
CA LYS A 191 12.96 -6.35 4.23
C LYS A 191 11.95 -6.77 3.16
N GLN A 192 11.18 -5.80 2.66
CA GLN A 192 10.19 -6.03 1.62
C GLN A 192 10.88 -6.29 0.26
N ASN A 193 11.30 -7.54 0.03
CA ASN A 193 11.70 -7.99 -1.30
C ASN A 193 10.44 -8.32 -2.11
N LYS A 194 10.38 -7.88 -3.37
CA LYS A 194 9.30 -8.22 -4.33
C LYS A 194 7.88 -7.76 -3.91
N HIS A 195 7.75 -6.59 -3.28
CA HIS A 195 6.46 -5.92 -2.95
C HIS A 195 5.56 -6.60 -1.91
N LEU A 196 5.98 -7.71 -1.32
CA LEU A 196 5.25 -8.41 -0.26
C LEU A 196 5.18 -7.53 1.01
N ALA A 197 3.98 -7.16 1.47
CA ALA A 197 3.82 -6.69 2.85
C ALA A 197 3.87 -7.93 3.73
N MET A 198 4.93 -8.07 4.52
CA MET A 198 5.09 -9.16 5.45
C MET A 198 5.54 -8.60 6.81
N PHE A 199 4.91 -9.08 7.87
CA PHE A 199 5.50 -9.02 9.20
C PHE A 199 6.60 -10.10 9.32
N PRO A 200 7.61 -9.90 10.19
CA PRO A 200 8.64 -10.90 10.46
C PRO A 200 8.07 -12.13 11.14
N GLU A 201 8.71 -13.28 10.94
CA GLU A 201 8.32 -14.56 11.56
C GLU A 201 8.27 -14.48 13.09
N GLU A 202 9.06 -13.59 13.69
CA GLU A 202 9.07 -13.36 15.14
C GLU A 202 7.68 -12.92 15.67
N LEU A 203 6.89 -12.17 14.89
CA LEU A 203 5.55 -11.74 15.31
C LEU A 203 4.57 -12.92 15.50
N PRO A 204 4.27 -13.74 14.47
CA PRO A 204 3.41 -14.91 14.64
C PRO A 204 4.04 -15.93 15.58
N LYS A 205 5.38 -16.05 15.63
CA LYS A 205 6.08 -16.93 16.59
C LYS A 205 5.67 -16.65 18.03
N ARG A 206 5.76 -15.39 18.46
CA ARG A 206 5.37 -14.99 19.82
C ARG A 206 3.91 -15.29 20.08
N LEU A 207 3.02 -14.90 19.17
CA LEU A 207 1.57 -15.09 19.34
C LEU A 207 1.18 -16.57 19.41
N ILE A 208 1.77 -17.42 18.57
CA ILE A 208 1.55 -18.88 18.60
C ILE A 208 2.02 -19.46 19.93
N LYS A 209 3.19 -19.04 20.41
CA LYS A 209 3.73 -19.45 21.72
C LYS A 209 2.87 -18.99 22.90
N MET A 210 2.29 -17.79 22.84
CA MET A 210 1.45 -17.24 23.91
C MET A 210 0.05 -17.87 23.96
N PHE A 211 -0.54 -18.17 22.79
CA PHE A 211 -1.99 -18.36 22.67
C PHE A 211 -2.43 -19.65 21.99
N SER A 212 -1.52 -20.61 21.78
CA SER A 212 -1.84 -21.94 21.27
C SER A 212 -0.95 -23.02 21.88
N PHE A 213 -1.41 -24.27 21.81
CA PHE A 213 -0.68 -25.46 22.21
C PHE A 213 -0.16 -26.24 21.00
N VAL A 214 0.82 -27.13 21.20
CA VAL A 214 1.31 -28.03 20.14
C VAL A 214 0.14 -28.83 19.58
N GLY A 215 0.05 -28.92 18.25
CA GLY A 215 -1.06 -29.59 17.56
C GLY A 215 -2.29 -28.70 17.28
N ASP A 216 -2.37 -27.52 17.90
CA ASP A 216 -3.46 -26.56 17.61
C ASP A 216 -3.41 -26.05 16.16
N THR A 217 -4.55 -25.56 15.67
CA THR A 217 -4.67 -25.00 14.31
C THR A 217 -4.65 -23.48 14.32
N VAL A 218 -3.73 -22.88 13.57
CA VAL A 218 -3.56 -21.44 13.40
C VAL A 218 -4.12 -20.99 12.04
N LEU A 219 -4.99 -19.99 12.03
CA LEU A 219 -5.58 -19.42 10.81
C LEU A 219 -4.93 -18.07 10.45
N ASP A 220 -4.67 -17.87 9.16
CA ASP A 220 -4.36 -16.56 8.59
C ASP A 220 -5.29 -16.26 7.38
N PRO A 221 -6.33 -15.41 7.53
CA PRO A 221 -7.22 -15.04 6.44
C PRO A 221 -6.57 -14.18 5.34
N PHE A 222 -5.35 -13.68 5.55
CA PHE A 222 -4.60 -12.86 4.60
C PHE A 222 -3.15 -13.36 4.51
N LEU A 223 -3.01 -14.62 4.09
CA LEU A 223 -1.77 -15.40 4.20
C LEU A 223 -0.56 -14.74 3.53
N GLY A 224 -0.77 -14.04 2.41
CA GLY A 224 0.30 -13.36 1.68
C GLY A 224 1.42 -14.32 1.31
N SER A 225 2.64 -14.02 1.77
CA SER A 225 3.81 -14.86 1.49
C SER A 225 3.87 -16.19 2.27
N GLY A 226 2.98 -16.43 3.22
CA GLY A 226 2.96 -17.66 4.02
C GLY A 226 3.71 -17.62 5.35
N THR A 227 4.03 -16.42 5.89
CA THR A 227 4.83 -16.29 7.13
C THR A 227 4.15 -16.96 8.34
N THR A 228 2.83 -16.80 8.51
CA THR A 228 2.09 -17.41 9.62
C THR A 228 2.11 -18.93 9.56
N SER A 229 1.90 -19.52 8.37
CA SER A 229 1.97 -20.98 8.18
C SER A 229 3.37 -21.54 8.41
N LEU A 230 4.42 -20.82 7.99
CA LEU A 230 5.81 -21.19 8.28
C LEU A 230 6.06 -21.22 9.79
N ALA A 231 5.69 -20.15 10.50
CA ALA A 231 5.85 -20.06 11.95
C ALA A 231 5.10 -21.22 12.64
N ALA A 232 3.83 -21.45 12.29
CA ALA A 232 3.03 -22.55 12.83
C ALA A 232 3.71 -23.91 12.64
N LYS A 233 4.19 -24.21 11.41
CA LYS A 233 4.94 -25.44 11.12
C LYS A 233 6.16 -25.58 12.04
N ASN A 234 6.98 -24.53 12.13
CA ASN A 234 8.21 -24.54 12.91
C ASN A 234 7.98 -24.76 14.42
N MET A 235 6.77 -24.44 14.91
CA MET A 235 6.36 -24.65 16.29
C MET A 235 5.43 -25.86 16.49
N ASN A 236 5.36 -26.79 15.53
CA ASN A 236 4.51 -27.98 15.61
C ASN A 236 3.01 -27.67 15.78
N ARG A 237 2.51 -26.60 15.15
CA ARG A 237 1.08 -26.31 15.02
C ARG A 237 0.63 -26.57 13.58
N ASN A 238 -0.64 -26.90 13.43
CA ASN A 238 -1.31 -26.95 12.14
C ASN A 238 -1.59 -25.53 11.64
N SER A 239 -1.81 -25.37 10.33
CA SER A 239 -2.20 -24.05 9.80
C SER A 239 -3.26 -24.14 8.71
N ILE A 240 -4.08 -23.09 8.63
CA ILE A 240 -4.97 -22.82 7.50
C ILE A 240 -4.66 -21.39 7.05
N GLY A 241 -4.51 -21.15 5.76
CA GLY A 241 -4.31 -19.80 5.26
C GLY A 241 -5.05 -19.54 3.95
N TYR A 242 -5.67 -18.36 3.85
CA TYR A 242 -6.35 -17.90 2.64
C TYR A 242 -5.48 -16.87 1.91
N GLU A 243 -5.33 -17.05 0.60
CA GLU A 243 -4.68 -16.09 -0.28
C GLU A 243 -5.48 -15.95 -1.58
N ILE A 244 -5.96 -14.74 -1.87
CA ILE A 244 -6.84 -14.49 -3.01
C ILE A 244 -6.07 -14.46 -4.33
N ASN A 245 -4.79 -14.07 -4.31
CA ASN A 245 -3.96 -14.02 -5.51
C ASN A 245 -3.16 -15.31 -5.69
N GLU A 246 -3.58 -16.14 -6.63
CA GLU A 246 -2.90 -17.39 -6.98
C GLU A 246 -1.40 -17.21 -7.33
N LYS A 247 -0.98 -16.03 -7.79
CA LYS A 247 0.44 -15.74 -8.08
C LYS A 247 1.35 -15.81 -6.86
N PHE A 248 0.81 -15.78 -5.64
CA PHE A 248 1.55 -15.99 -4.41
C PHE A 248 1.83 -17.46 -4.11
N LEU A 249 1.09 -18.40 -4.71
CA LEU A 249 1.23 -19.83 -4.42
C LEU A 249 2.67 -20.37 -4.59
N PRO A 250 3.44 -20.02 -5.65
CA PRO A 250 4.83 -20.43 -5.76
C PRO A 250 5.70 -19.90 -4.60
N VAL A 251 5.48 -18.64 -4.19
CA VAL A 251 6.21 -18.00 -3.09
C VAL A 251 5.87 -18.66 -1.76
N ILE A 252 4.59 -18.96 -1.52
CA ILE A 252 4.14 -19.67 -0.32
C ILE A 252 4.79 -21.05 -0.26
N LYS A 253 4.73 -21.82 -1.35
CA LYS A 253 5.33 -23.17 -1.44
C LYS A 253 6.82 -23.17 -1.13
N GLU A 254 7.55 -22.19 -1.68
CA GLU A 254 8.97 -22.02 -1.42
C GLU A 254 9.22 -21.69 0.06
N LYS A 255 8.51 -20.69 0.60
CA LYS A 255 8.69 -20.23 1.99
C LYS A 255 8.39 -21.32 3.02
N VAL A 256 7.29 -22.06 2.86
CA VAL A 256 6.92 -23.12 3.80
C VAL A 256 7.72 -24.41 3.59
N GLY A 257 8.55 -24.48 2.55
CA GLY A 257 9.35 -25.66 2.23
C GLY A 257 8.52 -26.84 1.72
N ALA A 258 7.37 -26.59 1.06
CA ALA A 258 6.45 -27.65 0.60
C ALA A 258 7.09 -28.63 -0.41
N LYS A 259 8.26 -28.30 -0.96
CA LYS A 259 9.03 -29.16 -1.89
C LYS A 259 10.18 -29.93 -1.24
N GLN A 260 10.49 -29.67 0.04
CA GLN A 260 11.62 -30.30 0.74
C GLN A 260 11.09 -31.24 1.81
N LEU A 261 11.34 -32.54 1.65
CA LEU A 261 11.17 -33.51 2.74
C LEU A 261 12.30 -33.25 3.75
N THR A 262 11.98 -32.52 4.82
CA THR A 262 12.91 -32.35 5.94
C THR A 262 12.98 -33.65 6.74
N ILE A 263 14.18 -34.22 6.88
CA ILE A 263 14.48 -35.48 7.58
C ILE A 263 13.88 -35.54 9.01
N PHE A 264 13.62 -34.39 9.63
CA PHE A 264 13.20 -34.27 11.03
C PHE A 264 11.77 -33.73 11.25
N GLN A 265 11.03 -33.35 10.20
CA GLN A 265 9.67 -32.81 10.33
C GLN A 265 8.75 -33.32 9.21
N GLU A 266 7.76 -34.13 9.58
CA GLU A 266 6.69 -34.57 8.69
C GLU A 266 5.60 -33.49 8.62
N ALA A 267 5.68 -32.59 7.64
CA ALA A 267 4.63 -31.61 7.36
C ALA A 267 3.89 -31.98 6.06
N THR A 268 2.55 -32.04 6.12
CA THR A 268 1.70 -32.28 4.95
C THR A 268 1.05 -30.97 4.52
N PHE A 269 1.08 -30.69 3.22
CA PHE A 269 0.50 -29.47 2.64
C PHE A 269 -0.62 -29.80 1.67
N ASP A 270 -1.82 -29.36 1.98
CA ASP A 270 -2.99 -29.47 1.13
C ASP A 270 -3.25 -28.12 0.45
N ILE A 271 -3.32 -28.12 -0.88
CA ILE A 271 -3.60 -26.90 -1.65
C ILE A 271 -5.01 -27.03 -2.21
N ILE A 272 -5.88 -26.11 -1.79
CA ILE A 272 -7.29 -26.12 -2.13
C ILE A 272 -7.55 -24.86 -2.95
N LYS A 273 -8.22 -25.00 -4.10
CA LYS A 273 -8.81 -23.86 -4.81
C LYS A 273 -10.26 -23.74 -4.40
N GLN A 274 -10.62 -22.60 -3.83
CA GLN A 274 -12.00 -22.31 -3.47
C GLN A 274 -12.88 -22.29 -4.72
N ARG A 275 -14.10 -22.83 -4.60
CA ARG A 275 -15.08 -22.78 -5.70
C ARG A 275 -15.53 -21.34 -5.94
N GLU A 276 -15.96 -21.03 -7.16
CA GLU A 276 -16.49 -19.69 -7.45
C GLU A 276 -17.65 -19.36 -6.51
N LEU A 277 -17.52 -18.22 -5.83
CA LEU A 277 -18.53 -17.71 -4.92
C LEU A 277 -19.60 -16.95 -5.73
N ASN A 278 -20.81 -17.50 -5.79
CA ASN A 278 -22.00 -16.79 -6.27
C ASN A 278 -22.66 -16.02 -5.13
N MET A 279 -21.91 -15.13 -4.47
CA MET A 279 -22.42 -14.34 -3.35
C MET A 279 -22.38 -12.84 -3.63
N ASN A 280 -23.46 -12.16 -3.26
CA ASN A 280 -23.50 -10.70 -3.23
C ASN A 280 -22.94 -10.20 -1.89
N PHE A 281 -21.71 -9.70 -1.90
CA PHE A 281 -21.08 -9.19 -0.67
C PHE A 281 -21.80 -7.98 -0.08
N GLU A 282 -22.49 -7.16 -0.90
CA GLU A 282 -23.28 -6.03 -0.39
C GLU A 282 -24.45 -6.51 0.46
N GLU A 283 -25.14 -7.58 0.03
CA GLU A 283 -26.21 -8.18 0.83
C GLU A 283 -25.70 -8.75 2.15
N ASN A 284 -24.51 -9.34 2.15
CA ASN A 284 -23.90 -9.87 3.37
C ASN A 284 -23.43 -8.75 4.30
N ILE A 285 -22.90 -7.64 3.76
CA ILE A 285 -22.58 -6.44 4.54
C ILE A 285 -23.83 -5.89 5.22
N ASN A 286 -24.97 -5.86 4.51
CA ASN A 286 -26.24 -5.39 5.07
C ASN A 286 -26.78 -6.26 6.21
N LYS A 287 -26.29 -7.51 6.35
CA LYS A 287 -26.63 -8.43 7.45
C LYS A 287 -25.68 -8.33 8.64
N LEU A 288 -24.59 -7.54 8.54
CA LEU A 288 -23.63 -7.38 9.62
C LEU A 288 -24.28 -6.66 10.82
N PRO A 289 -23.90 -7.02 12.06
CA PRO A 289 -24.43 -6.38 13.26
C PRO A 289 -23.97 -4.92 13.41
N TYR A 290 -22.85 -4.56 12.76
CA TYR A 290 -22.36 -3.20 12.64
C TYR A 290 -21.89 -2.95 11.21
N ILE A 291 -22.42 -1.88 10.61
CA ILE A 291 -22.02 -1.36 9.30
C ILE A 291 -21.36 -0.01 9.56
N PHE A 292 -20.08 0.08 9.21
CA PHE A 292 -19.36 1.35 9.29
C PHE A 292 -19.89 2.30 8.21
N LYS A 293 -20.06 3.57 8.57
CA LYS A 293 -20.40 4.66 7.67
C LYS A 293 -19.39 5.78 7.86
N ASP A 294 -18.67 6.16 6.80
CA ASP A 294 -17.69 7.24 6.92
C ASP A 294 -18.43 8.60 7.04
N PRO A 295 -18.27 9.34 8.15
CA PRO A 295 -18.90 10.65 8.28
C PRO A 295 -18.33 11.68 7.29
N VAL A 296 -17.17 11.43 6.69
CA VAL A 296 -16.53 12.31 5.72
C VAL A 296 -16.69 11.71 4.33
N LYS A 297 -17.57 12.31 3.51
CA LYS A 297 -17.73 11.88 2.12
C LYS A 297 -16.43 12.15 1.34
N PHE A 298 -15.90 11.11 0.72
CA PHE A 298 -14.68 11.17 -0.08
C PHE A 298 -14.88 12.10 -1.29
N ASP A 299 -14.14 13.20 -1.33
CA ASP A 299 -14.15 14.13 -2.45
C ASP A 299 -13.14 13.59 -3.48
N LYS A 300 -13.60 12.81 -4.47
CA LYS A 300 -12.78 12.25 -5.58
C LYS A 300 -12.20 13.36 -6.48
N LYS A 301 -11.44 14.31 -5.93
CA LYS A 301 -10.74 15.33 -6.72
C LYS A 301 -9.54 14.76 -7.47
N ILE A 302 -9.02 13.61 -7.04
CA ILE A 302 -7.86 12.95 -7.65
C ILE A 302 -8.10 11.45 -7.74
N ASP A 303 -8.03 10.91 -8.96
CA ASP A 303 -8.07 9.48 -9.24
C ASP A 303 -6.82 8.79 -8.66
N PRO A 304 -6.96 7.84 -7.71
CA PRO A 304 -5.84 7.11 -7.12
C PRO A 304 -4.96 6.42 -8.17
N LYS A 305 -5.51 6.07 -9.35
CA LYS A 305 -4.73 5.51 -10.48
C LYS A 305 -3.61 6.44 -10.97
N LYS A 306 -3.76 7.76 -10.77
CA LYS A 306 -2.75 8.77 -11.16
C LYS A 306 -1.66 8.99 -10.12
N LEU A 307 -1.85 8.48 -8.89
CA LEU A 307 -0.90 8.59 -7.79
C LEU A 307 -0.34 7.21 -7.42
N LYS A 308 0.44 6.61 -8.32
CA LYS A 308 1.21 5.39 -8.03
C LYS A 308 2.30 5.68 -6.99
N PHE A 309 1.99 5.55 -5.71
CA PHE A 309 2.99 5.55 -4.63
C PHE A 309 3.46 4.11 -4.37
N GLY A 310 4.43 3.64 -5.17
CA GLY A 310 5.26 2.48 -4.81
C GLY A 310 4.85 1.10 -5.36
N SER A 311 3.83 1.00 -6.21
CA SER A 311 3.45 -0.28 -6.85
C SER A 311 4.10 -0.40 -8.24
N LYS A 312 5.13 -1.27 -8.36
CA LYS A 312 5.69 -1.78 -9.63
C LYS A 312 5.17 -3.20 -9.94
N ILE A 313 3.95 -3.52 -9.51
CA ILE A 313 3.23 -4.69 -10.04
C ILE A 313 2.17 -4.14 -10.96
N ASP A 314 2.66 -3.65 -12.06
CA ASP A 314 1.91 -3.56 -13.28
C ASP A 314 2.95 -4.06 -14.29
N GLU A 315 2.66 -5.18 -14.94
CA GLU A 315 3.34 -5.52 -16.20
C GLU A 315 2.86 -4.59 -17.32
N SER A 316 2.00 -3.61 -17.01
CA SER A 316 2.01 -2.36 -17.76
C SER A 316 3.37 -1.70 -17.52
N PRO A 317 4.12 -1.34 -18.59
CA PRO A 317 5.39 -0.68 -18.40
C PRO A 317 5.11 0.50 -17.48
N SER A 318 5.89 0.64 -16.39
CA SER A 318 6.04 1.94 -15.70
C SER A 318 5.96 2.96 -16.81
N GLU A 319 5.07 3.97 -16.76
CA GLU A 319 5.05 5.00 -17.79
C GLU A 319 6.47 5.59 -17.82
N ARG A 320 7.33 4.99 -18.65
CA ARG A 320 8.55 5.55 -19.16
C ARG A 320 8.01 6.84 -19.71
N GLU A 321 8.50 7.97 -19.19
CA GLU A 321 8.21 9.27 -19.76
C GLU A 321 8.19 9.08 -21.27
N LYS A 322 6.99 9.15 -21.89
CA LYS A 322 6.83 8.76 -23.29
C LYS A 322 7.73 9.69 -24.07
N TYR A 323 8.78 9.13 -24.66
CA TYR A 323 9.73 9.93 -25.42
C TYR A 323 9.17 10.16 -26.81
N TYR A 324 9.16 11.41 -27.19
CA TYR A 324 8.79 11.87 -28.52
C TYR A 324 10.04 12.41 -29.21
N VAL A 325 9.93 12.59 -30.52
CA VAL A 325 10.91 13.35 -31.32
C VAL A 325 10.14 14.50 -31.95
N VAL A 326 10.70 15.70 -31.94
CA VAL A 326 10.08 16.83 -32.64
C VAL A 326 10.27 16.62 -34.14
N LYS A 327 9.16 16.55 -34.85
CA LYS A 327 9.09 16.41 -36.30
C LYS A 327 9.23 17.76 -36.99
N GLU A 328 8.57 18.77 -36.45
CA GLU A 328 8.49 20.11 -37.06
C GLU A 328 8.34 21.19 -35.97
N ILE A 329 8.93 22.36 -36.23
CA ILE A 329 8.85 23.54 -35.37
C ILE A 329 8.06 24.60 -36.15
N ILE A 330 6.84 24.91 -35.71
CA ILE A 330 5.97 25.89 -36.38
C ILE A 330 6.31 27.31 -35.91
N SER A 331 6.54 27.45 -34.60
CA SER A 331 6.98 28.70 -33.97
C SER A 331 7.74 28.38 -32.67
N PRO A 332 8.38 29.38 -32.03
CA PRO A 332 9.01 29.19 -30.73
C PRO A 332 8.08 28.64 -29.65
N GLU A 333 6.76 28.88 -29.79
CA GLU A 333 5.74 28.36 -28.89
C GLU A 333 5.19 27.01 -29.33
N LEU A 334 5.27 26.63 -30.62
CA LEU A 334 4.42 25.61 -31.21
C LEU A 334 5.23 24.56 -31.99
N LEU A 335 5.07 23.30 -31.62
CA LEU A 335 5.85 22.17 -32.13
C LEU A 335 4.94 21.02 -32.53
N ILE A 336 5.33 20.25 -33.55
CA ILE A 336 4.70 18.98 -33.91
C ILE A 336 5.64 17.83 -33.56
N LEU A 337 5.11 16.85 -32.83
CA LEU A 337 5.81 15.63 -32.46
C LEU A 337 5.68 14.55 -33.55
N ASN A 338 6.56 13.56 -33.54
CA ASN A 338 6.61 12.45 -34.49
C ASN A 338 5.33 11.61 -34.56
N ASN A 339 4.47 11.67 -33.54
CA ASN A 339 3.16 11.03 -33.53
C ASN A 339 2.02 11.95 -34.00
N GLY A 340 2.33 13.12 -34.56
CA GLY A 340 1.35 14.08 -35.08
C GLY A 340 0.74 15.00 -34.01
N LEU A 341 1.13 14.88 -32.74
CA LEU A 341 0.63 15.77 -31.69
C LEU A 341 1.20 17.19 -31.86
N LYS A 342 0.30 18.17 -31.90
CA LYS A 342 0.62 19.59 -31.88
C LYS A 342 0.65 20.08 -30.42
N ILE A 343 1.82 20.52 -29.98
CA ILE A 343 2.06 20.96 -28.61
C ILE A 343 2.42 22.44 -28.58
N LYS A 344 1.95 23.12 -27.53
CA LYS A 344 2.27 24.52 -27.24
C LYS A 344 3.07 24.61 -25.93
N LEU A 345 4.21 25.28 -25.96
CA LEU A 345 5.08 25.44 -24.80
C LEU A 345 4.45 26.44 -23.81
N LEU A 346 4.14 25.95 -22.62
CA LEU A 346 3.46 26.73 -21.59
C LEU A 346 4.40 27.74 -20.92
N GLY A 347 3.91 28.97 -20.74
CA GLY A 347 4.58 30.05 -20.00
C GLY A 347 5.62 30.83 -20.80
N ILE A 348 5.70 30.60 -22.11
CA ILE A 348 6.51 31.40 -23.03
C ILE A 348 5.62 32.09 -24.06
N LYS A 349 6.04 33.26 -24.51
CA LYS A 349 5.41 34.04 -25.57
C LYS A 349 6.44 34.38 -26.64
N GLU A 350 6.10 34.19 -27.90
CA GLU A 350 6.90 34.48 -29.06
C GLU A 350 7.22 35.97 -29.11
N ASN A 351 8.51 36.27 -29.26
CA ASN A 351 8.99 37.59 -29.58
C ASN A 351 9.26 37.64 -31.09
N LEU A 352 8.55 38.51 -31.81
CA LEU A 352 8.61 38.59 -33.27
C LEU A 352 10.00 38.98 -33.79
N GLU A 353 10.77 39.78 -33.04
CA GLU A 353 12.10 40.23 -33.43
C GLU A 353 13.14 39.10 -33.35
N LYS A 354 12.91 38.11 -32.48
CA LYS A 354 13.85 37.01 -32.20
C LYS A 354 13.36 35.65 -32.68
N ARG A 355 12.30 35.63 -33.48
CA ARG A 355 11.63 34.41 -33.94
C ARG A 355 12.61 33.45 -34.63
N GLU A 356 13.39 33.95 -35.58
CA GLU A 356 14.33 33.12 -36.35
C GLU A 356 15.45 32.54 -35.46
N GLU A 357 15.97 33.34 -34.54
CA GLU A 357 16.99 32.91 -33.57
C GLU A 357 16.44 31.84 -32.62
N ALA A 358 15.21 32.01 -32.15
CA ALA A 358 14.52 31.07 -31.27
C ALA A 358 14.23 29.74 -31.97
N ILE A 359 13.81 29.77 -33.23
CA ILE A 359 13.61 28.57 -34.05
C ILE A 359 14.95 27.84 -34.25
N LYS A 360 16.01 28.55 -34.66
CA LYS A 360 17.35 27.97 -34.85
C LYS A 360 17.89 27.34 -33.56
N PHE A 361 17.65 27.97 -32.41
CA PHE A 361 18.01 27.41 -31.11
C PHE A 361 17.27 26.09 -30.82
N LEU A 362 15.96 26.04 -31.10
CA LEU A 362 15.14 24.84 -30.94
C LEU A 362 15.57 23.73 -31.90
N GLU A 363 15.89 24.05 -33.15
CA GLU A 363 16.40 23.10 -34.15
C GLU A 363 17.66 22.40 -33.65
N GLN A 364 18.66 23.17 -33.20
CA GLN A 364 19.93 22.63 -32.67
C GLN A 364 19.74 21.79 -31.40
N ARG A 365 18.75 22.14 -30.58
CA ARG A 365 18.56 21.51 -29.26
C ARG A 365 17.67 20.29 -29.33
N VAL A 366 16.72 20.22 -30.26
CA VAL A 366 15.60 19.27 -30.21
C VAL A 366 15.54 18.33 -31.41
N ILE A 367 15.97 18.74 -32.61
CA ILE A 367 15.92 17.87 -33.80
C ILE A 367 16.82 16.64 -33.57
N GLY A 368 16.27 15.46 -33.84
CA GLY A 368 16.95 14.17 -33.65
C GLY A 368 17.13 13.74 -32.20
N LYS A 369 16.65 14.51 -31.21
CA LYS A 369 16.77 14.17 -29.78
C LYS A 369 15.44 13.72 -29.20
N LYS A 370 15.52 12.80 -28.23
CA LYS A 370 14.36 12.36 -27.44
C LYS A 370 13.93 13.46 -26.48
N VAL A 371 12.64 13.78 -26.49
CA VAL A 371 12.00 14.73 -25.58
C VAL A 371 10.84 14.11 -24.83
N PHE A 372 10.53 14.61 -23.65
CA PHE A 372 9.31 14.27 -22.94
C PHE A 372 8.63 15.55 -22.46
N MET A 373 7.32 15.48 -22.26
CA MET A 373 6.52 16.65 -21.89
C MET A 373 5.77 16.42 -20.58
N ARG A 374 5.57 17.49 -19.82
CA ARG A 374 4.74 17.50 -18.61
C ARG A 374 3.66 18.54 -18.75
N VAL A 375 2.42 18.17 -18.44
CA VAL A 375 1.26 19.06 -18.55
C VAL A 375 0.95 19.64 -17.17
N ASP A 376 0.54 20.91 -17.14
CA ASP A 376 0.14 21.59 -15.90
C ASP A 376 -1.37 21.43 -15.64
N THR A 377 -1.94 22.19 -14.70
CA THR A 377 -3.39 22.22 -14.42
C THR A 377 -4.23 22.57 -15.65
N ILE A 378 -3.70 23.39 -16.57
CA ILE A 378 -4.32 23.73 -17.85
C ILE A 378 -3.75 22.83 -18.94
N LYS A 379 -4.60 22.02 -19.59
CA LYS A 379 -4.17 20.98 -20.53
C LYS A 379 -4.21 21.39 -21.99
N HIS A 380 -5.19 22.21 -22.37
CA HIS A 380 -5.38 22.65 -23.75
C HIS A 380 -5.64 24.16 -23.80
N ASP A 381 -5.24 24.79 -24.89
CA ASP A 381 -5.65 26.16 -25.20
C ASP A 381 -7.00 26.19 -25.96
N LYS A 382 -7.47 27.39 -26.31
CA LYS A 382 -8.75 27.59 -27.04
C LYS A 382 -8.74 27.00 -28.46
N GLU A 383 -7.56 26.69 -28.99
CA GLU A 383 -7.35 26.09 -30.31
C GLU A 383 -7.11 24.57 -30.21
N ASN A 384 -7.32 23.99 -29.02
CA ASN A 384 -7.14 22.57 -28.72
C ASN A 384 -5.68 22.08 -28.83
N ASN A 385 -4.69 22.97 -28.77
CA ASN A 385 -3.27 22.59 -28.67
C ASN A 385 -2.95 22.14 -27.24
N ILE A 386 -2.11 21.12 -27.08
CA ILE A 386 -1.71 20.62 -25.76
C ILE A 386 -0.68 21.57 -25.13
N LEU A 387 -1.00 22.15 -23.97
CA LEU A 387 -0.10 23.04 -23.23
C LEU A 387 0.87 22.22 -22.38
N CYS A 388 2.18 22.43 -22.55
CA CYS A 388 3.16 21.59 -21.88
C CYS A 388 4.50 22.27 -21.54
N TYR A 389 5.19 21.68 -20.58
CA TYR A 389 6.60 21.88 -20.28
C TYR A 389 7.40 20.83 -21.01
N LEU A 390 8.30 21.25 -21.91
CA LEU A 390 9.11 20.36 -22.71
C LEU A 390 10.49 20.15 -22.08
N TYR A 391 10.92 18.89 -22.04
CA TYR A 391 12.20 18.47 -21.50
C TYR A 391 12.94 17.61 -22.52
N LEU A 392 14.26 17.78 -22.61
CA LEU A 392 15.12 16.80 -23.29
C LEU A 392 15.26 15.54 -22.42
N TRP A 393 15.65 14.41 -23.02
CA TRP A 393 15.88 13.15 -22.31
C TRP A 393 16.86 13.25 -21.12
N ASN A 394 17.80 14.19 -21.16
CA ASN A 394 18.72 14.49 -20.06
C ASN A 394 18.13 15.43 -18.99
N LYS A 395 16.80 15.63 -18.99
CA LYS A 395 16.02 16.50 -18.09
C LYS A 395 16.29 18.01 -18.23
N THR A 396 16.92 18.43 -19.33
CA THR A 396 17.05 19.88 -19.64
C THR A 396 15.67 20.48 -19.87
N PHE A 397 15.32 21.51 -19.08
CA PHE A 397 14.03 22.20 -19.19
C PHE A 397 14.08 23.27 -20.29
N LEU A 398 13.38 23.01 -21.40
CA LEU A 398 13.50 23.79 -22.62
C LEU A 398 12.82 25.17 -22.50
N ASN A 399 11.62 25.24 -21.94
CA ASN A 399 10.88 26.49 -21.74
C ASN A 399 11.72 27.51 -20.96
N ALA A 400 12.40 27.07 -19.89
CA ALA A 400 13.27 27.93 -19.09
C ALA A 400 14.55 28.35 -19.83
N HIS A 401 15.08 27.50 -20.73
CA HIS A 401 16.26 27.85 -21.53
C HIS A 401 15.95 28.92 -22.56
N LEU A 402 14.78 28.88 -23.20
CA LEU A 402 14.37 29.92 -24.15
C LEU A 402 14.30 31.29 -23.47
N ILE A 403 13.70 31.35 -22.28
CA ILE A 403 13.62 32.58 -21.47
C ILE A 403 15.02 33.04 -21.04
N LYS A 404 15.85 32.11 -20.53
CA LYS A 404 17.20 32.45 -20.05
C LYS A 404 18.10 33.04 -21.14
N ASN A 405 17.96 32.57 -22.38
CA ASN A 405 18.75 33.05 -23.53
C ASN A 405 18.10 34.27 -24.22
N ASN A 406 17.10 34.90 -23.59
CA ASN A 406 16.41 36.08 -24.13
C ASN A 406 15.74 35.84 -25.49
N LEU A 407 15.33 34.60 -25.80
CA LEU A 407 14.77 34.21 -27.11
C LEU A 407 13.24 34.32 -27.18
N VAL A 408 12.58 34.34 -26.02
CA VAL A 408 11.11 34.41 -25.86
C VAL A 408 10.78 35.22 -24.61
N ASP A 409 9.59 35.81 -24.61
CA ASP A 409 9.05 36.50 -23.45
C ASP A 409 8.30 35.55 -22.51
N VAL A 410 8.06 35.99 -21.27
CA VAL A 410 7.23 35.22 -20.33
C VAL A 410 5.76 35.53 -20.57
N ASP A 411 4.99 34.48 -20.87
CA ASP A 411 3.54 34.62 -21.01
C ASP A 411 2.88 34.79 -19.63
N THR A 412 2.28 35.95 -19.36
CA THR A 412 1.61 36.23 -18.09
C THR A 412 0.10 35.97 -18.12
N THR A 413 -0.45 35.59 -19.27
CA THR A 413 -1.91 35.46 -19.48
C THR A 413 -2.53 34.29 -18.72
N PHE A 414 -1.76 33.25 -18.41
CA PHE A 414 -2.21 32.09 -17.64
C PHE A 414 -1.59 32.06 -16.23
N ASN A 415 -2.25 31.34 -15.32
CA ASN A 415 -1.65 30.96 -14.04
C ASN A 415 -1.12 29.53 -14.15
N TYR A 416 0.18 29.36 -13.97
CA TYR A 416 0.88 28.09 -14.15
C TYR A 416 2.00 27.94 -13.11
N LYS A 417 2.36 26.69 -12.80
CA LYS A 417 3.20 26.29 -11.67
C LYS A 417 4.56 27.00 -11.62
N TYR A 418 5.17 27.27 -12.78
CA TYR A 418 6.50 27.88 -12.88
C TYR A 418 6.49 29.40 -13.15
N LYS A 419 5.34 30.09 -13.02
CA LYS A 419 5.21 31.52 -13.35
C LYS A 419 6.23 32.41 -12.65
N SER A 420 6.36 32.32 -11.32
CA SER A 420 7.33 33.12 -10.55
C SER A 420 8.78 32.82 -10.96
N LYS A 421 9.09 31.56 -11.30
CA LYS A 421 10.43 31.16 -11.76
C LYS A 421 10.76 31.77 -13.13
N PHE A 422 9.80 31.81 -14.04
CA PHE A 422 9.99 32.37 -15.39
C PHE A 422 10.18 33.89 -15.35
N LEU A 423 9.37 34.60 -14.55
CA LEU A 423 9.53 36.04 -14.34
C LEU A 423 10.91 36.40 -13.77
N ASN A 424 11.39 35.63 -12.78
CA ASN A 424 12.73 35.84 -12.22
C ASN A 424 13.84 35.59 -13.25
N LEU A 425 13.70 34.58 -14.11
CA LEU A 425 14.67 34.30 -15.17
C LEU A 425 14.73 35.44 -16.19
N GLN A 426 13.58 36.00 -16.59
CA GLN A 426 13.53 37.12 -17.52
C GLN A 426 14.19 38.38 -16.94
N ASN A 427 13.92 38.69 -15.66
CA ASN A 427 14.51 39.87 -14.99
C ASN A 427 16.04 39.78 -14.84
N HIS A 428 16.59 38.58 -14.59
CA HIS A 428 18.04 38.39 -14.50
C HIS A 428 18.76 38.55 -15.84
N THR A 429 18.10 38.21 -16.95
CA THR A 429 18.70 38.39 -18.28
C THR A 429 18.74 39.86 -18.68
N VAL A 430 17.72 40.66 -18.33
CA VAL A 430 17.66 42.10 -18.61
C VAL A 430 18.71 42.91 -17.81
N GLN A 431 19.10 42.46 -16.62
CA GLN A 431 20.17 43.09 -15.83
C GLN A 431 21.58 42.78 -16.35
N GLY A 432 21.78 41.66 -17.07
CA GLY A 432 23.07 41.25 -17.62
C GLY A 432 23.50 41.97 -18.91
N GLU A 433 22.57 42.63 -19.62
CA GLU A 433 22.86 43.44 -20.82
C GLU A 433 23.21 44.91 -20.49
N LYS A 434 23.15 45.33 -19.22
CA LYS A 434 23.50 46.68 -18.73
C LYS A 434 24.81 46.75 -17.92
N ALA A 435 25.65 45.72 -17.96
CA ALA A 435 26.93 45.66 -17.27
C ALA A 435 28.11 45.63 -18.24
#